data_AF-A0A8J8FRR2-F1
#
_entry.id   AF-A0A8J8FRR2-F1
#
_cell.length_a   1.000
_cell.length_b   1.000
_cell.length_c   1.000
_cell.angle_alpha   90.00
_cell.angle_beta   90.00
_cell.angle_gamma   90.00
#
_symmetry.space_group_name_H-M   'P 1'
#
loop_
_entity.id
_entity.type
_entity.pdbx_description
1 polymer ?
#
loop_
_entity_poly.entity_id
_entity_poly.type
_entity_poly.pdbx_seq_one_letter_code
_entity_poly.pdbx_strand_id
1 'polypeptide(L)'
;MPKLYTYFGIIIMFYSNEHEPIHVHGKFQGNESKAEIIIDNGEVKEIHIKSVKGKNPLPANNLRDFKAFVDTYADEIVKKWIDYFVLHKQISCENISRRV
;
A
#
# COMPACT_ATOMS: atom_id res chain seq x y z
N MET A 1 4.51 -1.37 12.34
CA MET A 1 4.63 -1.50 10.87
C MET A 1 4.02 -2.82 10.42
N PRO A 2 2.70 -2.89 10.23
CA PRO A 2 2.08 -4.11 9.74
C PRO A 2 2.35 -4.29 8.24
N LYS A 3 2.71 -5.51 7.85
CA LYS A 3 2.75 -5.92 6.43
C LYS A 3 1.36 -6.39 6.04
N LEU A 4 0.84 -5.85 4.94
CA LEU A 4 -0.48 -6.19 4.42
C LEU A 4 -0.36 -7.30 3.39
N TYR A 5 0.56 -7.12 2.44
CA TYR A 5 0.71 -8.01 1.30
C TYR A 5 2.16 -8.20 0.91
N THR A 6 2.41 -9.34 0.25
CA THR A 6 3.57 -9.56 -0.60
C THR A 6 3.08 -9.86 -2.01
N TYR A 7 3.60 -9.16 -3.01
CA TYR A 7 3.17 -9.28 -4.41
C TYR A 7 4.38 -9.20 -5.33
N PHE A 8 4.74 -10.33 -5.97
CA PHE A 8 5.94 -10.45 -6.82
C PHE A 8 7.21 -9.82 -6.23
N GLY A 9 7.44 -10.07 -4.93
CA GLY A 9 8.60 -9.56 -4.19
C GLY A 9 8.44 -8.14 -3.62
N ILE A 10 7.38 -7.43 -4.00
CA ILE A 10 7.02 -6.13 -3.41
C ILE A 10 6.37 -6.39 -2.05
N ILE A 11 6.90 -5.77 -1.00
CA ILE A 11 6.29 -5.75 0.32
C ILE A 11 5.41 -4.51 0.41
N ILE A 12 4.12 -4.71 0.67
CA ILE A 12 3.13 -3.63 0.81
C ILE A 12 2.77 -3.52 2.29
N MET A 13 3.02 -2.37 2.89
CA MET A 13 2.97 -2.18 4.34
C MET A 13 2.48 -0.78 4.74
N PHE A 14 1.98 -0.66 5.96
CA PHE A 14 1.79 0.63 6.62
C PHE A 14 3.02 1.02 7.44
N TYR A 15 3.35 2.31 7.43
CA TYR A 15 4.14 2.90 8.49
C TYR A 15 3.23 3.37 9.61
N SER A 16 3.45 2.87 10.82
CA SER A 16 2.56 3.18 11.94
C SER A 16 2.65 4.64 12.38
N ASN A 17 3.76 5.32 12.06
CA ASN A 17 4.05 6.72 12.39
C ASN A 17 3.72 7.71 11.25
N GLU A 18 3.36 7.22 10.07
CA GLU A 18 2.94 8.01 8.90
C GLU A 18 1.81 7.22 8.25
N HIS A 19 0.55 7.57 8.56
CA HIS A 19 -0.62 6.78 8.15
C HIS A 19 -1.84 7.62 7.76
N GLU A 20 -1.73 8.95 7.87
CA GLU A 20 -2.73 9.91 7.42
C GLU A 20 -2.11 10.84 6.36
N PRO A 21 -2.79 11.12 5.23
CA PRO A 21 -4.00 10.45 4.75
C PRO A 21 -3.76 8.95 4.51
N ILE A 22 -4.79 8.14 4.23
CA ILE A 22 -4.63 6.69 4.06
C ILE A 22 -3.61 6.42 2.94
N HIS A 23 -2.56 5.65 3.24
CA HIS A 23 -1.57 5.28 2.24
C HIS A 23 -0.83 4.00 2.59
N VAL A 24 -0.24 3.36 1.57
CA VAL A 24 0.64 2.20 1.71
C VAL A 24 1.99 2.45 1.07
N HIS A 25 3.02 1.81 1.61
CA HIS A 25 4.37 1.81 1.05
C HIS A 25 4.62 0.49 0.32
N GLY A 26 5.03 0.58 -0.94
CA GLY A 26 5.55 -0.54 -1.73
C GLY A 26 7.08 -0.53 -1.68
N LYS A 27 7.66 -1.61 -1.15
CA LYS A 27 9.12 -1.79 -1.02
C LYS A 27 9.64 -2.94 -1.86
N PHE A 28 10.73 -2.70 -2.59
CA PHE A 28 11.43 -3.73 -3.35
C PHE A 28 12.92 -3.44 -3.43
N GLN A 29 13.75 -4.36 -2.91
CA GLN A 29 15.23 -4.28 -2.98
C GLN A 29 15.80 -2.90 -2.57
N GLY A 30 15.30 -2.33 -1.48
CA GLY A 30 15.76 -1.02 -0.97
C GLY A 30 15.12 0.21 -1.63
N ASN A 31 14.39 0.03 -2.74
CA ASN A 31 13.57 1.06 -3.38
C ASN A 31 12.17 1.12 -2.76
N GLU A 32 11.55 2.29 -2.84
CA GLU A 32 10.29 2.56 -2.17
C GLU A 32 9.45 3.62 -2.89
N SER A 33 8.16 3.32 -3.04
CA SER A 33 7.15 4.29 -3.48
C SER A 33 5.94 4.18 -2.57
N LYS A 34 5.22 5.29 -2.40
CA LYS A 34 3.97 5.31 -1.62
C LYS A 34 2.77 5.55 -2.52
N ALA A 35 1.64 4.93 -2.17
CA ALA A 35 0.36 5.16 -2.81
C ALA A 35 -0.59 5.75 -1.77
N GLU A 36 -0.95 7.02 -1.95
CA GLU A 36 -1.96 7.71 -1.14
C GLU A 36 -3.33 7.49 -1.75
N ILE A 37 -4.29 7.05 -0.93
CA ILE A 37 -5.66 6.73 -1.31
C ILE A 37 -6.56 7.85 -0.80
N ILE A 38 -7.23 8.53 -1.71
CA ILE A 38 -8.19 9.60 -1.42
C ILE A 38 -9.59 8.99 -1.38
N ILE A 39 -10.26 9.17 -0.26
CA ILE A 39 -11.62 8.70 -0.03
C ILE A 39 -12.55 9.90 0.03
N ASP A 40 -13.67 9.82 -0.68
CA ASP A 40 -14.80 10.74 -0.55
C ASP A 40 -16.08 9.96 -0.36
N ASN A 41 -16.89 10.34 0.63
CA ASN A 41 -18.15 9.67 0.99
C ASN A 41 -18.04 8.14 1.17
N GLY A 42 -16.91 7.68 1.70
CA GLY A 42 -16.66 6.25 1.96
C GLY A 42 -16.20 5.44 0.76
N GLU A 43 -16.01 6.07 -0.40
CA GLU A 43 -15.54 5.43 -1.63
C GLU A 43 -14.14 5.91 -2.01
N VAL A 44 -13.30 5.01 -2.52
CA VAL A 44 -12.02 5.38 -3.11
C VAL A 44 -12.28 6.18 -4.38
N LYS A 45 -11.75 7.42 -4.43
CA LYS A 45 -11.88 8.30 -5.60
C LYS A 45 -10.61 8.39 -6.42
N GLU A 46 -9.47 8.52 -5.74
CA GLU A 46 -8.18 8.74 -6.40
C GLU A 46 -7.07 8.00 -5.67
N ILE A 47 -6.06 7.59 -6.43
CA ILE A 47 -4.85 6.96 -5.91
C ILE A 47 -3.64 7.69 -6.50
N HIS A 48 -2.85 8.30 -5.63
CA HIS A 48 -1.67 9.07 -6.00
C HIS A 48 -0.39 8.32 -5.64
N ILE A 49 0.38 7.96 -6.66
CA ILE A 49 1.71 7.38 -6.48
C ILE A 49 2.72 8.50 -6.28
N LYS A 50 3.46 8.46 -5.17
CA LYS A 50 4.46 9.46 -4.80
C LYS A 50 5.80 8.80 -4.46
N SER A 51 6.88 9.53 -4.71
CA SER A 51 8.22 9.17 -4.25
C SER A 51 8.34 9.38 -2.74
N VAL A 52 9.18 8.57 -2.10
CA VAL A 52 9.50 8.70 -0.67
C VAL A 52 10.83 9.44 -0.53
N LYS A 53 10.87 10.48 0.33
CA LYS A 53 12.08 11.30 0.54
C LYS A 53 13.26 10.43 0.99
N GLY A 54 14.41 10.59 0.33
CA GLY A 54 15.62 9.83 0.66
C GLY A 54 15.61 8.38 0.19
N LYS A 55 14.64 7.98 -0.66
CA LYS A 55 14.57 6.67 -1.30
C LYS A 55 14.47 6.81 -2.80
N ASN A 56 15.09 5.87 -3.52
CA ASN A 56 14.82 5.69 -4.93
C ASN A 56 13.41 5.10 -5.10
N PRO A 57 12.65 5.54 -6.12
CA PRO A 57 11.35 4.98 -6.42
C PRO A 57 11.47 3.51 -6.86
N LEU A 58 10.36 2.77 -6.81
CA LEU A 58 10.33 1.41 -7.34
C LEU A 58 10.78 1.37 -8.81
N PRO A 59 11.54 0.33 -9.23
CA PRO A 59 11.87 0.11 -10.64
C PRO A 59 10.61 0.04 -11.50
N ALA A 60 10.69 0.44 -12.77
CA ALA A 60 9.52 0.65 -13.63
C ALA A 60 8.52 -0.52 -13.65
N ASN A 61 9.00 -1.76 -13.74
CA ASN A 61 8.13 -2.95 -13.72
C ASN A 61 7.44 -3.13 -12.37
N ASN A 62 8.18 -3.04 -11.26
CA ASN A 62 7.63 -3.13 -9.92
C ASN A 62 6.68 -1.97 -9.61
N LEU A 63 6.96 -0.76 -10.12
CA LEU A 63 6.09 0.40 -9.96
C LEU A 63 4.76 0.18 -10.69
N ARG A 64 4.79 -0.40 -11.89
CA ARG A 64 3.59 -0.78 -12.65
C ARG A 64 2.77 -1.84 -11.91
N ASP A 65 3.43 -2.91 -11.44
CA ASP A 65 2.78 -3.97 -10.67
C ASP A 65 2.22 -3.44 -9.34
N PHE A 66 2.96 -2.57 -8.64
CA PHE A 66 2.50 -1.90 -7.42
C PHE A 66 1.27 -1.03 -7.68
N LYS A 67 1.28 -0.20 -8.74
CA LYS A 67 0.13 0.63 -9.10
C LYS A 67 -1.10 -0.23 -9.38
N ALA A 68 -0.98 -1.25 -10.23
CA ALA A 68 -2.10 -2.14 -10.56
C ALA A 68 -2.63 -2.87 -9.32
N PHE A 69 -1.74 -3.30 -8.43
CA PHE A 69 -2.12 -3.92 -7.17
C PHE A 69 -2.92 -2.97 -6.27
N VAL A 70 -2.41 -1.77 -6.03
CA VAL A 70 -3.10 -0.81 -5.15
C VAL A 70 -4.45 -0.41 -5.74
N ASP A 71 -4.54 -0.25 -7.06
CA ASP A 71 -5.79 0.04 -7.76
C ASP A 71 -6.83 -1.08 -7.59
N THR A 72 -6.39 -2.33 -7.68
CA THR A 72 -7.27 -3.51 -7.56
C THR A 72 -7.73 -3.77 -6.12
N TYR A 73 -6.85 -3.52 -5.12
CA TYR A 73 -7.11 -3.86 -3.71
C TYR A 73 -7.33 -2.62 -2.83
N ALA A 74 -7.73 -1.49 -3.42
CA ALA A 74 -7.82 -0.22 -2.69
C ALA A 74 -8.79 -0.33 -1.50
N ASP A 75 -9.96 -0.92 -1.71
CA ASP A 75 -10.98 -1.08 -0.68
C ASP A 75 -10.51 -2.02 0.45
N GLU A 76 -9.82 -3.11 0.13
CA GLU A 76 -9.25 -4.02 1.12
C GLU A 76 -8.11 -3.37 1.90
N ILE A 77 -7.30 -2.54 1.25
CA ILE A 77 -6.26 -1.73 1.91
C ILE A 77 -6.91 -0.76 2.90
N VAL A 78 -7.96 -0.05 2.49
CA VAL A 78 -8.72 0.86 3.36
C VAL A 78 -9.32 0.10 4.54
N LYS A 79 -9.91 -1.07 4.31
CA LYS A 79 -10.43 -1.92 5.37
C LYS A 79 -9.34 -2.35 6.37
N LYS A 80 -8.18 -2.80 5.88
CA LYS A 80 -7.03 -3.14 6.74
C LYS A 80 -6.50 -1.92 7.50
N TRP A 81 -6.57 -0.72 6.92
CA TRP A 81 -6.23 0.53 7.60
C TRP A 81 -7.18 0.77 8.78
N ILE A 82 -8.50 0.67 8.56
CA ILE A 82 -9.52 0.81 9.61
C ILE A 82 -9.32 -0.24 10.70
N ASP A 83 -9.17 -1.52 10.30
CA ASP A 83 -8.98 -2.62 11.25
C ASP A 83 -7.76 -2.39 12.14
N TYR A 84 -6.64 -1.91 11.59
CA TYR A 84 -5.40 -1.73 12.34
C TYR A 84 -5.35 -0.42 13.15
N PHE A 85 -5.63 0.73 12.53
CA PHE A 85 -5.42 2.04 13.15
C PHE A 85 -6.62 2.52 13.97
N VAL A 86 -7.85 2.14 13.59
CA VAL A 86 -9.08 2.58 14.28
C VAL A 86 -9.57 1.52 15.25
N LEU A 87 -9.66 0.26 14.79
CA LEU A 87 -10.22 -0.83 15.60
C LEU A 87 -9.18 -1.61 16.40
N HIS A 88 -7.89 -1.28 16.22
CA HIS A 88 -6.76 -1.91 16.91
C HIS A 88 -6.74 -3.44 16.83
N LYS A 89 -7.21 -3.99 15.71
CA LYS A 89 -7.16 -5.43 15.42
C LYS A 89 -5.79 -5.81 14.87
N GLN A 90 -5.40 -7.05 15.14
CA GLN A 90 -4.26 -7.65 14.48
C GLN A 90 -4.60 -7.93 13.01
N ILE A 91 -3.71 -7.54 12.10
CA ILE A 91 -3.82 -7.87 10.68
C ILE A 91 -2.71 -8.83 10.25
N SER A 92 -3.05 -9.81 9.42
CA SER A 92 -2.11 -10.75 8.82
C SER A 92 -1.65 -10.29 7.44
N CYS A 93 -0.40 -10.59 7.12
CA CYS A 93 0.14 -10.39 5.77
C CYS A 93 -0.34 -11.52 4.86
N GLU A 94 -0.77 -11.16 3.65
CA GLU A 94 -1.18 -12.12 2.62
C GLU A 94 -0.12 -12.21 1.51
N ASN A 95 0.04 -13.37 0.89
CA ASN A 95 0.91 -13.55 -0.26
C ASN A 95 0.06 -13.67 -1.53
N ILE A 96 0.18 -12.69 -2.41
CA ILE A 96 -0.51 -12.66 -3.69
C ILE A 96 0.48 -13.09 -4.77
N SER A 97 0.21 -14.25 -5.35
CA SER A 97 1.04 -14.89 -6.38
C SER A 97 0.41 -14.85 -7.77
N ARG A 98 -0.87 -14.45 -7.85
CA ARG A 98 -1.60 -14.29 -9.10
C ARG A 98 -1.51 -12.85 -9.54
N ARG A 99 -1.27 -12.65 -10.84
CA ARG A 99 -1.27 -11.31 -11.42
C ARG A 99 -2.70 -10.77 -11.39
N VAL A 100 -2.82 -9.53 -10.94
CA VAL A 100 -4.06 -8.74 -11.05
C VAL A 100 -4.09 -7.96 -12.34
#